data_AF-A0A1G8X0N3-F1
#
_entry.id   AF-A0A1G8X0N3-F1
#
_cell.length_a   1.000
_cell.length_b   1.000
_cell.length_c   1.000
_cell.angle_alpha   90.00
_cell.angle_beta   90.00
_cell.angle_gamma   90.00
#
_symmetry.space_group_name_H-M   'P 1'
#
loop_
_entity.id
_entity.type
_entity.pdbx_description
1 polymer ?
#
loop_
_entity_poly.entity_id
_entity_poly.type
_entity_poly.pdbx_seq_one_letter_code
_entity_poly.pdbx_strand_id
1 'polypeptide(L)'
;METYELPELFQLAASYDRSFEGFAYPKTEQQQGKADLTAESWAAALGDVPADFAKSVVVEHYRRNSVSISTSVIHREWVEYRNQQIQKAESAEIKSKPRPSAAESLRGWERATAALLEAKGQDPDEAIQDIKARRQVLQVKCPVCRASPGKGCVSSTGNKVQPLSNNRSHPSRFEEAGVEMPVPNAASEEQDSEGAAVERG
;
A
#
# COMPACT_ATOMS: atom_id res chain seq x y z
N MET A 1 34.50 16.11 -7.95
CA MET A 1 33.71 16.34 -6.72
C MET A 1 32.49 17.12 -7.15
N GLU A 2 31.37 16.43 -7.34
CA GLU A 2 30.10 17.04 -7.71
C GLU A 2 29.48 17.65 -6.46
N THR A 3 29.27 18.96 -6.50
CA THR A 3 28.58 19.71 -5.45
C THR A 3 27.08 19.46 -5.59
N TYR A 4 26.52 18.66 -4.69
CA TYR A 4 25.06 18.52 -4.56
C TYR A 4 24.50 19.81 -3.95
N GLU A 5 23.93 20.67 -4.79
CA GLU A 5 23.09 21.77 -4.33
C GLU A 5 21.82 21.18 -3.70
N LEU A 6 21.63 21.41 -2.39
CA LEU A 6 20.47 21.00 -1.61
C LEU A 6 19.30 21.98 -1.86
N PRO A 7 18.23 21.62 -2.59
CA PRO A 7 17.12 22.54 -2.84
C PRO A 7 16.04 22.43 -1.75
N GLU A 8 15.52 23.59 -1.35
CA GLU A 8 14.16 23.85 -0.83
C GLU A 8 13.74 23.26 0.54
N LEU A 9 14.40 22.23 1.10
CA LEU A 9 14.04 21.74 2.45
C LEU A 9 14.39 22.73 3.58
N PHE A 10 15.32 23.65 3.34
CA PHE A 10 15.69 24.69 4.32
C PHE A 10 14.61 25.77 4.50
N GLN A 11 13.69 25.94 3.55
CA GLN A 11 12.64 26.96 3.66
C GLN A 11 11.39 26.45 4.40
N LEU A 12 11.12 25.14 4.39
CA LEU A 12 9.93 24.58 5.03
C LEU A 12 10.05 24.51 6.57
N ALA A 13 11.27 24.47 7.11
CA ALA A 13 11.52 24.57 8.55
C ALA A 13 11.32 26.01 9.08
N ALA A 14 11.32 27.02 8.21
CA ALA A 14 11.18 28.42 8.59
C ALA A 14 9.72 28.90 8.66
N SER A 15 8.74 28.10 8.21
CA SER A 15 7.34 28.53 8.10
C SER A 15 6.41 28.02 9.21
N TYR A 16 6.92 27.36 10.26
CA TYR A 16 6.08 26.90 11.37
C TYR A 16 6.25 27.77 12.62
N ASP A 17 5.24 28.62 12.79
CA ASP A 17 4.78 29.31 14.00
C ASP A 17 5.82 30.07 14.86
N ARG A 18 5.82 31.39 14.67
CA ARG A 18 6.66 32.39 15.35
C ARG A 18 6.19 32.72 16.78
N SER A 19 5.32 31.92 17.38
CA SER A 19 4.61 32.29 18.63
C SER A 19 5.12 31.64 19.92
N PHE A 20 6.25 30.93 19.90
CA PHE A 20 6.82 30.35 21.12
C PHE A 20 8.34 30.58 21.25
N GLU A 21 8.70 31.82 21.58
CA GLU A 21 10.06 32.26 21.95
C GLU A 21 10.48 31.87 23.38
N GLY A 22 9.73 31.01 24.08
CA GLY A 22 10.03 30.61 25.45
C GLY A 22 10.29 29.11 25.57
N PHE A 23 11.52 28.73 25.96
CA PHE A 23 11.95 27.40 26.41
C PHE A 23 12.23 26.35 25.31
N ALA A 24 13.45 25.82 25.10
CA ALA A 24 14.76 26.03 25.70
C ALA A 24 15.83 25.51 24.71
N TYR A 25 16.60 26.42 24.12
CA TYR A 25 17.86 26.12 23.45
C TYR A 25 18.93 25.75 24.49
N PRO A 26 20.01 25.03 24.10
CA PRO A 26 21.26 25.11 24.85
C PRO A 26 21.67 26.59 24.95
N LYS A 27 21.75 27.12 26.16
CA LYS A 27 21.80 28.56 26.43
C LYS A 27 23.17 29.20 26.13
N THR A 28 24.16 28.43 25.68
CA THR A 28 25.54 28.91 25.49
C THR A 28 26.20 28.28 24.25
N GLU A 29 27.08 29.06 23.61
CA GLU A 29 27.93 28.66 22.48
C GLU A 29 28.73 27.37 22.79
N GLN A 30 29.11 27.16 24.06
CA GLN A 30 29.75 25.94 24.55
C GLN A 30 28.85 24.69 24.52
N GLN A 31 27.55 24.83 24.75
CA GLN A 31 26.62 23.69 24.71
C GLN A 31 26.27 23.30 23.27
N GLN A 32 26.21 24.28 22.37
CA GLN A 32 26.07 24.04 20.94
C GLN A 32 27.30 23.31 20.37
N GLY A 33 28.51 23.78 20.71
CA GLY A 33 29.75 23.11 20.32
C GLY A 33 29.87 21.67 20.84
N LYS A 34 29.32 21.36 22.02
CA LYS A 34 29.26 19.97 22.52
C LYS A 34 28.30 19.10 21.74
N ALA A 35 27.14 19.62 21.33
CA ALA A 35 26.17 18.91 20.49
C ALA A 35 26.73 18.64 19.09
N ASP A 36 27.43 19.61 18.51
CA ASP A 36 28.09 19.46 17.21
C ASP A 36 29.20 18.40 17.25
N LEU A 37 30.03 18.41 18.29
CA LEU A 37 31.08 17.39 18.51
C LEU A 37 30.50 15.99 18.77
N THR A 38 29.35 15.88 19.45
CA THR A 38 28.69 14.58 19.65
C THR A 38 28.07 14.07 18.35
N ALA A 39 27.43 14.93 17.57
CA ALA A 39 26.86 14.53 16.28
C ALA A 39 27.93 14.15 15.26
N GLU A 40 29.05 14.88 15.18
CA GLU A 40 30.17 14.56 14.29
C GLU A 40 30.87 13.26 14.69
N SER A 41 31.15 13.06 15.99
CA SER A 41 31.74 11.81 16.47
C SER A 41 30.83 10.61 16.25
N TRP A 42 29.51 10.79 16.34
CA TRP A 42 28.55 9.71 16.10
C TRP A 42 28.34 9.43 14.62
N ALA A 43 28.32 10.46 13.77
CA ALA A 43 28.33 10.28 12.32
C ALA A 43 29.60 9.53 11.87
N ALA A 44 30.77 9.91 12.41
CA ALA A 44 32.02 9.19 12.15
C ALA A 44 31.99 7.74 12.65
N ALA A 45 31.39 7.48 13.83
CA ALA A 45 31.26 6.12 14.37
C ALA A 45 30.26 5.26 13.58
N LEU A 46 29.24 5.86 12.97
CA LEU A 46 28.22 5.17 12.18
C LEU A 46 28.63 4.98 10.70
N GLY A 47 29.61 5.75 10.20
CA GLY A 47 30.24 5.60 8.88
C GLY A 47 29.37 5.98 7.68
N ASP A 48 28.09 5.61 7.71
CA ASP A 48 27.14 5.72 6.61
C ASP A 48 26.16 6.88 6.76
N VAL A 49 26.21 7.59 7.90
CA VAL A 49 25.29 8.68 8.24
C VAL A 49 26.00 10.02 8.02
N PRO A 50 25.46 10.93 7.18
CA PRO A 50 26.01 12.27 7.04
C PRO A 50 25.99 13.06 8.35
N ALA A 51 27.08 13.79 8.64
CA ALA A 51 27.22 14.56 9.89
C ALA A 51 26.10 15.59 10.09
N ASP A 52 25.71 16.30 9.03
CA ASP A 52 24.62 17.29 9.10
C ASP A 52 23.27 16.64 9.40
N PHE A 53 23.03 15.43 8.89
CA PHE A 53 21.82 14.67 9.21
C PHE A 53 21.83 14.25 10.68
N ALA A 54 22.95 13.68 11.18
CA ALA A 54 23.10 13.31 12.58
C ALA A 54 22.87 14.52 13.51
N LYS A 55 23.42 15.70 13.17
CA LYS A 55 23.19 16.96 13.90
C LYS A 55 21.70 17.29 13.96
N SER A 56 20.98 17.24 12.84
CA SER A 56 19.54 17.53 12.83
C SER A 56 18.72 16.58 13.71
N VAL A 57 19.07 15.29 13.74
CA VAL A 57 18.38 14.29 14.57
C VAL A 57 18.67 14.53 16.05
N VAL A 58 19.92 14.82 16.42
CA VAL A 58 20.29 15.18 17.81
C VAL A 58 19.52 16.41 18.28
N VAL A 59 19.49 17.47 17.46
CA VAL A 59 18.76 18.71 17.77
C VAL A 59 17.27 18.43 17.96
N GLU A 60 16.64 17.71 17.04
CA GLU A 60 15.21 17.43 17.12
C GLU A 60 14.87 16.46 18.27
N HIS A 61 15.76 15.52 18.59
CA HIS A 61 15.58 14.63 19.73
C HIS A 61 15.52 15.40 21.04
N TYR A 62 16.48 16.30 21.28
CA TYR A 62 16.51 17.13 22.50
C TYR A 62 15.46 18.22 22.52
N ARG A 63 14.91 18.62 21.36
CA ARG A 63 13.73 19.48 21.28
C ARG A 63 12.49 18.80 21.86
N ARG A 64 12.36 17.48 21.66
CA ARG A 64 11.17 16.70 22.04
C ARG A 64 11.33 15.93 23.35
N ASN A 65 12.55 15.58 23.70
CA ASN A 65 12.87 14.68 24.80
C ASN A 65 13.94 15.30 25.70
N SER A 66 13.82 15.08 27.00
CA SER A 66 14.85 15.45 27.99
C SER A 66 15.87 14.34 28.24
N VAL A 67 15.80 13.24 27.47
CA VAL A 67 16.62 12.04 27.64
C VAL A 67 17.82 12.09 26.71
N SER A 68 18.92 11.44 27.11
CA SER A 68 20.09 11.28 26.24
C SER A 68 19.72 10.52 24.98
N ILE A 69 20.12 11.07 23.83
CA ILE A 69 20.02 10.37 22.55
C ILE A 69 21.02 9.19 22.51
N SER A 70 20.74 8.18 21.70
CA SER A 70 21.66 7.08 21.41
C SER A 70 21.95 7.01 19.91
N THR A 71 23.09 6.42 19.53
CA THR A 71 23.47 6.21 18.13
C THR A 71 22.43 5.40 17.35
N SER A 72 21.74 4.46 18.02
CA SER A 72 20.66 3.67 17.43
C SER A 72 19.47 4.51 16.97
N VAL A 73 19.15 5.61 17.66
CA VAL A 73 18.10 6.55 17.24
C VAL A 73 18.53 7.22 15.94
N ILE A 74 19.75 7.77 15.87
CA ILE A 74 20.27 8.42 14.67
C ILE A 74 20.26 7.46 13.47
N HIS A 75 20.76 6.24 13.66
CA HIS A 75 20.78 5.24 12.60
C HIS A 75 19.36 4.86 12.12
N ARG A 76 18.40 4.70 13.04
CA ARG A 76 17.01 4.40 12.67
C ARG A 76 16.41 5.52 11.81
N GLU A 77 16.52 6.77 12.24
CA GLU A 77 16.00 7.92 11.50
C GLU A 77 16.66 8.04 10.11
N TRP A 78 17.96 7.71 10.00
CA TRP A 78 18.67 7.69 8.71
C TRP A 78 18.13 6.62 7.75
N VAL A 79 17.93 5.40 8.24
CA VAL A 79 17.35 4.31 7.43
C VAL A 79 15.95 4.68 6.95
N GLU A 80 15.12 5.24 7.83
CA GLU A 80 13.77 5.69 7.48
C GLU A 80 13.81 6.81 6.43
N TYR A 81 14.66 7.82 6.62
CA TYR A 81 14.85 8.89 5.64
C TYR A 81 15.28 8.35 4.27
N ARG A 82 16.28 7.47 4.25
CA ARG A 82 16.78 6.86 3.00
C ARG A 82 15.69 6.07 2.29
N ASN A 83 14.91 5.28 3.03
CA ASN A 83 13.80 4.51 2.47
C ASN A 83 12.72 5.43 1.88
N GLN A 84 12.41 6.55 2.54
CA GLN A 84 11.47 7.54 2.01
C GLN A 84 11.99 8.19 0.73
N GLN A 85 13.29 8.48 0.63
CA GLN A 85 13.88 9.02 -0.60
C GLN A 85 13.83 8.01 -1.75
N ILE A 86 14.12 6.73 -1.48
CA ILE A 86 13.99 5.65 -2.46
C ILE A 86 12.54 5.56 -2.94
N GLN A 87 11.56 5.51 -2.03
CA GLN A 87 10.14 5.46 -2.40
C GLN A 87 9.70 6.69 -3.21
N LYS A 88 10.19 7.89 -2.87
CA LYS A 88 9.92 9.11 -3.64
C LYS A 88 10.50 9.03 -5.05
N ALA A 89 11.74 8.56 -5.19
CA ALA A 89 12.40 8.39 -6.48
C ALA A 89 11.67 7.35 -7.34
N GLU A 90 11.36 6.17 -6.78
CA GLU A 90 10.59 5.13 -7.45
C GLU A 90 9.20 5.63 -7.87
N SER A 91 8.52 6.35 -6.98
CA SER A 91 7.21 6.95 -7.29
C SER A 91 7.31 8.00 -8.40
N ALA A 92 8.37 8.81 -8.42
CA ALA A 92 8.61 9.79 -9.47
C ALA A 92 8.90 9.10 -10.81
N GLU A 93 9.67 8.01 -10.81
CA GLU A 93 9.93 7.19 -11.99
C GLU A 93 8.66 6.52 -12.52
N ILE A 94 7.81 5.98 -11.64
CA ILE A 94 6.52 5.41 -12.04
C ILE A 94 5.61 6.49 -12.64
N LYS A 95 5.60 7.69 -12.05
CA LYS A 95 4.81 8.83 -12.56
C LYS A 95 5.34 9.39 -13.87
N SER A 96 6.64 9.30 -14.14
CA SER A 96 7.24 9.78 -15.38
C SER A 96 6.99 8.85 -16.57
N LYS A 97 6.74 7.56 -16.30
CA LYS A 97 6.38 6.59 -17.34
C LYS A 97 5.00 6.93 -17.92
N PRO A 98 4.83 6.85 -19.26
CA PRO A 98 3.54 7.06 -19.89
C PRO A 98 2.54 6.04 -19.37
N ARG A 99 1.33 6.51 -19.03
CA ARG A 99 0.26 5.62 -18.61
C ARG A 99 -0.08 4.67 -19.77
N PRO A 100 -0.09 3.34 -19.55
CA PRO A 100 -0.48 2.40 -20.59
C PRO A 100 -1.89 2.70 -21.08
N SER A 101 -2.14 2.44 -22.36
CA SER A 101 -3.50 2.50 -22.91
C SER A 101 -4.42 1.48 -22.23
N ALA A 102 -5.72 1.65 -22.38
CA ALA A 102 -6.70 0.69 -21.84
C ALA A 102 -6.48 -0.72 -22.42
N ALA A 103 -6.15 -0.82 -23.72
CA ALA A 103 -5.89 -2.10 -24.38
C ALA A 103 -4.61 -2.78 -23.83
N GLU A 104 -3.53 -2.02 -23.62
CA GLU A 104 -2.29 -2.56 -23.03
C GLU A 104 -2.49 -2.99 -21.58
N SER A 105 -3.24 -2.21 -20.80
CA SER A 105 -3.58 -2.54 -19.42
C SER A 105 -4.38 -3.85 -19.35
N LEU A 106 -5.34 -4.05 -20.26
CA LEU A 106 -6.11 -5.28 -20.35
C LEU A 106 -5.22 -6.48 -20.67
N ARG A 107 -4.34 -6.38 -21.68
CA ARG A 107 -3.38 -7.45 -22.03
C ARG A 107 -2.39 -7.76 -20.90
N GLY A 108 -1.91 -6.73 -20.20
CA GLY A 108 -1.04 -6.90 -19.05
C GLY A 108 -1.73 -7.68 -17.94
N TRP A 109 -2.99 -7.36 -17.67
CA TRP A 109 -3.80 -8.06 -16.70
C TRP A 109 -4.14 -9.51 -17.11
N GLU A 110 -4.44 -9.75 -18.40
CA GLU A 110 -4.66 -11.11 -18.92
C GLU A 110 -3.42 -11.99 -18.70
N ARG A 111 -2.22 -11.48 -19.02
CA ARG A 111 -0.96 -12.20 -18.78
C ARG A 111 -0.69 -12.48 -17.30
N ALA A 112 -0.89 -11.48 -16.44
CA ALA A 112 -0.70 -11.64 -15.00
C ALA A 112 -1.66 -12.69 -14.42
N THR A 113 -2.88 -12.71 -14.92
CA THR A 113 -3.90 -13.66 -14.48
C THR A 113 -3.58 -15.07 -14.97
N ALA A 114 -3.21 -15.24 -16.24
CA ALA A 114 -2.75 -16.51 -16.79
C ALA A 114 -1.62 -17.13 -15.96
N ALA A 115 -0.58 -16.34 -15.66
CA ALA A 115 0.57 -16.79 -14.86
C ALA A 115 0.18 -17.21 -13.43
N LEU A 116 -0.75 -16.47 -12.79
CA LEU A 116 -1.26 -16.83 -11.46
C LEU A 116 -2.07 -18.13 -11.45
N LEU A 117 -2.79 -18.41 -12.54
CA LEU A 117 -3.64 -19.59 -12.68
C LEU A 117 -2.80 -20.82 -13.04
N GLU A 118 -1.83 -20.67 -13.92
CA GLU A 118 -0.83 -21.69 -14.24
C GLU A 118 -0.06 -22.09 -12.97
N ALA A 119 0.36 -21.13 -12.14
CA ALA A 119 1.01 -21.40 -10.86
C ALA A 119 0.11 -22.16 -9.86
N LYS A 120 -1.22 -22.12 -10.03
CA LYS A 120 -2.20 -22.88 -9.25
C LYS A 120 -2.57 -24.23 -9.88
N GLY A 121 -1.98 -24.58 -11.02
CA GLY A 121 -2.30 -25.81 -11.76
C GLY A 121 -3.65 -25.76 -12.46
N GLN A 122 -4.22 -24.57 -12.70
CA GLN A 122 -5.45 -24.40 -13.45
C GLN A 122 -5.13 -24.09 -14.93
N ASP A 123 -6.02 -24.51 -15.84
CA ASP A 123 -5.89 -24.15 -17.25
C ASP A 123 -6.06 -22.62 -17.42
N PRO A 124 -5.02 -21.89 -17.88
CA PRO A 124 -5.07 -20.45 -18.03
C PRO A 124 -6.17 -20.00 -19.00
N ASP A 125 -6.46 -20.77 -20.06
CA ASP A 125 -7.42 -20.36 -21.10
C ASP A 125 -8.86 -20.46 -20.61
N GLU A 126 -9.22 -21.56 -19.94
CA GLU A 126 -10.55 -21.75 -19.34
C GLU A 126 -10.83 -20.69 -18.27
N ALA A 127 -9.85 -20.40 -17.42
CA ALA A 127 -10.01 -19.41 -16.37
C ALA A 127 -10.02 -17.97 -16.90
N ILE A 128 -9.28 -17.64 -17.97
CA ILE A 128 -9.45 -16.35 -18.66
C ILE A 128 -10.87 -16.20 -19.22
N GLN A 129 -11.45 -17.28 -19.76
CA GLN A 129 -12.83 -17.27 -20.26
C GLN A 129 -13.85 -17.07 -19.14
N ASP A 130 -13.73 -17.77 -18.01
CA ASP A 130 -14.57 -17.57 -16.82
C ASP A 130 -14.49 -16.12 -16.33
N ILE A 131 -13.29 -15.54 -16.33
CA ILE A 131 -13.13 -14.15 -15.91
C ILE A 131 -13.76 -13.16 -16.91
N LYS A 132 -13.64 -13.41 -18.23
CA LYS A 132 -14.32 -12.61 -19.27
C LYS A 132 -15.85 -12.70 -19.10
N ALA A 133 -16.37 -13.90 -18.89
CA ALA A 133 -17.77 -14.17 -18.60
C ALA A 133 -18.24 -13.38 -17.36
N ARG A 134 -17.50 -13.43 -16.24
CA ARG A 134 -17.82 -12.65 -15.03
C ARG A 134 -17.84 -11.14 -15.27
N ARG A 135 -16.92 -10.62 -16.08
CA ARG A 135 -16.91 -9.19 -16.44
C ARG A 135 -18.16 -8.82 -17.24
N GLN A 136 -18.54 -9.63 -18.20
CA GLN A 136 -19.74 -9.42 -19.01
C GLN A 136 -21.01 -9.42 -18.16
N VAL A 137 -21.11 -10.32 -17.18
CA VAL A 137 -22.22 -10.37 -16.20
C VAL A 137 -22.32 -9.07 -15.39
N LEU A 138 -21.19 -8.45 -15.04
CA LEU A 138 -21.19 -7.18 -14.32
C LEU A 138 -21.53 -5.97 -15.21
N GLN A 139 -21.51 -6.09 -16.54
CA GLN A 139 -21.87 -4.98 -17.44
C GLN A 139 -23.38 -4.73 -17.52
N VAL A 140 -24.21 -5.72 -17.16
CA VAL A 140 -25.67 -5.57 -17.14
C VAL A 140 -26.16 -5.20 -15.74
N LYS A 141 -27.30 -4.51 -15.66
CA LYS A 141 -27.98 -4.22 -14.40
C LYS A 141 -28.62 -5.50 -13.85
N CYS A 142 -28.48 -5.76 -12.56
CA CYS A 142 -29.08 -6.96 -11.97
C CYS A 142 -30.62 -6.83 -11.91
N PRO A 143 -31.41 -7.79 -12.43
CA PRO A 143 -32.87 -7.73 -12.36
C PRO A 143 -33.43 -7.88 -10.93
N VAL A 144 -32.66 -8.54 -10.05
CA VAL A 144 -33.10 -8.95 -8.70
C VAL A 144 -32.81 -7.85 -7.68
N CYS A 145 -31.53 -7.57 -7.42
CA CYS A 145 -31.11 -6.57 -6.43
C CYS A 145 -30.90 -5.16 -7.02
N ARG A 146 -31.16 -4.97 -8.32
CA ARG A 146 -31.01 -3.69 -9.03
C ARG A 146 -29.61 -3.09 -9.00
N ALA A 147 -28.59 -3.87 -8.66
CA ALA A 147 -27.19 -3.45 -8.71
C ALA A 147 -26.83 -2.92 -10.11
N SER A 148 -26.25 -1.71 -10.14
CA SER A 148 -25.83 -1.03 -11.37
C SER A 148 -24.69 -1.80 -12.09
N PRO A 149 -24.50 -1.55 -13.40
CA PRO A 149 -23.31 -2.00 -14.11
C PRO A 149 -22.02 -1.67 -13.36
N GLY A 150 -21.10 -2.64 -13.30
CA GLY A 150 -19.83 -2.55 -12.58
C GLY A 150 -19.91 -2.76 -11.06
N LYS A 151 -21.12 -2.93 -10.47
CA LYS A 151 -21.30 -3.23 -9.04
C LYS A 151 -21.68 -4.69 -8.82
N GLY A 152 -21.09 -5.32 -7.80
CA GLY A 152 -21.44 -6.68 -7.39
C GLY A 152 -22.88 -6.79 -6.91
N CYS A 153 -23.47 -7.98 -7.04
CA CYS A 153 -24.78 -8.23 -6.44
C CYS A 153 -24.65 -8.31 -4.92
N VAL A 154 -25.62 -7.74 -4.22
CA VAL A 154 -25.81 -7.94 -2.79
C VAL A 154 -26.86 -9.02 -2.58
N SER A 155 -26.72 -9.85 -1.53
CA SER A 155 -27.78 -10.75 -1.08
C SER A 155 -29.04 -9.91 -0.85
N SER A 156 -30.14 -10.29 -1.49
CA SER A 156 -31.35 -9.50 -1.74
C SER A 156 -31.70 -8.46 -0.66
N THR A 157 -31.94 -7.22 -1.08
CA THR A 157 -32.82 -6.28 -0.37
C THR A 157 -34.18 -6.29 -1.08
N GLY A 158 -35.19 -7.00 -0.55
CA GLY A 158 -36.57 -7.00 -1.06
C GLY A 158 -37.21 -8.39 -1.32
N ASN A 159 -38.48 -8.37 -1.81
CA ASN A 159 -39.43 -9.51 -1.90
C ASN A 159 -39.08 -10.66 -2.88
N LYS A 160 -37.89 -10.69 -3.47
CA LYS A 160 -37.42 -11.79 -4.33
C LYS A 160 -36.07 -12.26 -3.82
N VAL A 161 -36.10 -13.23 -2.92
CA VAL A 161 -34.90 -13.84 -2.33
C VAL A 161 -34.38 -14.88 -3.32
N GLN A 162 -33.50 -14.46 -4.24
CA GLN A 162 -32.67 -15.41 -4.97
C GLN A 162 -31.28 -15.42 -4.32
N PRO A 163 -30.69 -16.60 -4.06
CA PRO A 163 -29.33 -16.68 -3.56
C PRO A 163 -28.33 -16.22 -4.64
N LEU A 164 -27.17 -15.74 -4.19
CA LEU A 164 -26.05 -15.49 -5.09
C LEU A 164 -25.45 -16.84 -5.51
N SER A 165 -25.04 -16.95 -6.77
CA SER A 165 -24.20 -18.06 -7.21
C SER A 165 -22.82 -18.00 -6.54
N ASN A 166 -22.01 -19.06 -6.70
CA ASN A 166 -20.60 -19.10 -6.26
C ASN A 166 -19.77 -17.93 -6.81
N ASN A 167 -20.21 -17.33 -7.92
CA ASN A 167 -19.62 -16.13 -8.52
C ASN A 167 -20.18 -14.80 -7.97
N ARG A 168 -20.85 -14.84 -6.80
CA ARG A 168 -21.38 -13.67 -6.08
C ARG A 168 -22.32 -12.78 -6.91
N SER A 169 -23.01 -13.37 -7.90
CA SER A 169 -24.00 -12.72 -8.75
C SER A 169 -25.29 -13.54 -8.81
N HIS A 170 -26.45 -12.89 -8.88
CA HIS A 170 -27.73 -13.61 -9.02
C HIS A 170 -27.80 -14.32 -10.37
N PRO A 171 -28.35 -15.55 -10.44
CA PRO A 171 -28.54 -16.30 -11.69
C PRO A 171 -29.17 -15.47 -12.81
N SER A 172 -30.23 -14.71 -12.51
CA SER A 172 -30.91 -13.86 -13.50
C SER A 172 -30.04 -12.74 -14.08
N ARG A 173 -28.90 -12.41 -13.46
CA ARG A 173 -27.93 -11.48 -14.04
C ARG A 173 -27.07 -12.15 -15.12
N PHE A 174 -26.83 -13.46 -15.01
CA PHE A 174 -26.13 -14.24 -16.05
C PHE A 174 -27.00 -14.40 -17.29
N GLU A 175 -28.28 -14.70 -17.08
CA GLU A 175 -29.30 -14.78 -18.14
C GLU A 175 -29.38 -13.45 -18.93
N GLU A 176 -29.48 -12.33 -18.21
CA GLU A 176 -29.53 -10.98 -18.83
C GLU A 176 -28.24 -10.63 -19.59
N ALA A 177 -27.09 -11.14 -19.16
CA ALA A 177 -25.81 -10.91 -19.83
C ALA A 177 -25.58 -11.83 -21.04
N GLY A 178 -26.46 -12.82 -21.27
CA GLY A 178 -26.28 -13.84 -22.30
C GLY A 178 -25.08 -14.75 -22.04
N VAL A 179 -24.71 -14.93 -20.76
CA VAL A 179 -23.55 -15.72 -20.33
C VAL A 179 -24.06 -16.97 -19.64
N GLU A 180 -23.61 -18.15 -20.08
CA GLU A 180 -23.92 -19.40 -19.40
C GLU A 180 -23.32 -19.40 -17.98
N MET A 181 -24.10 -19.81 -16.99
CA MET A 181 -23.59 -19.91 -15.63
C MET A 181 -22.51 -21.00 -15.58
N PRO A 182 -21.33 -20.74 -14.99
CA PRO A 182 -20.36 -21.79 -14.82
C PRO A 182 -20.95 -22.87 -13.91
N VAL A 183 -20.78 -24.12 -14.34
CA VAL A 183 -21.21 -25.31 -13.60
C VAL A 183 -20.58 -25.24 -12.21
N PRO A 184 -21.34 -25.49 -11.13
CA PRO A 184 -20.76 -25.52 -9.79
C PRO A 184 -19.62 -26.53 -9.77
N ASN A 185 -18.40 -26.03 -9.51
CA ASN A 185 -17.24 -26.88 -9.28
C ASN A 185 -17.55 -27.76 -8.07
N ALA A 186 -17.57 -29.09 -8.27
CA ALA A 186 -17.74 -30.08 -7.20
C ALA A 186 -16.62 -30.05 -6.14
N ALA A 187 -15.63 -29.17 -6.27
CA ALA A 187 -14.49 -29.02 -5.38
C ALA A 187 -14.68 -28.01 -4.22
N SER A 188 -15.83 -27.34 -4.10
CA SER A 188 -16.08 -26.37 -3.01
C SER A 188 -16.86 -26.94 -1.81
N GLU A 189 -17.22 -28.23 -1.81
CA GLU A 189 -17.98 -28.84 -0.70
C GLU A 189 -17.11 -29.46 0.40
N GLU A 190 -15.79 -29.59 0.22
CA GLU A 190 -14.91 -30.25 1.22
C GLU A 190 -14.33 -29.32 2.30
N GLN A 191 -14.53 -27.99 2.25
CA GLN A 191 -13.88 -27.07 3.21
C GLN A 191 -14.76 -26.60 4.38
N ASP A 192 -16.06 -26.93 4.42
CA ASP A 192 -16.97 -26.45 5.47
C ASP A 192 -17.42 -27.56 6.47
N SER A 193 -16.92 -28.80 6.36
CA SER A 193 -17.33 -29.92 7.23
C SER A 193 -16.38 -30.25 8.39
N GLU A 194 -15.18 -29.65 8.45
CA GLU A 194 -14.17 -29.95 9.50
C GLU A 194 -14.21 -29.04 10.75
N GLY A 195 -15.33 -28.33 10.98
CA GLY A 195 -15.50 -27.44 12.14
C GLY A 195 -16.44 -27.94 13.24
N ALA A 196 -17.15 -29.06 13.04
CA ALA A 196 -18.26 -29.47 13.91
C ALA A 196 -18.08 -30.87 14.51
N ALA A 197 -16.96 -31.13 15.18
CA ALA A 197 -16.82 -32.28 16.06
C ALA A 197 -15.78 -32.02 17.16
N VAL A 198 -16.14 -31.19 18.15
CA VAL A 198 -15.60 -31.32 19.50
C VAL A 198 -16.80 -31.47 20.44
N GLU A 199 -17.19 -32.73 20.62
CA GLU A 199 -18.18 -33.15 21.61
C GLU A 199 -17.59 -33.08 23.03
N ARG A 200 -18.39 -32.46 23.91
CA ARG A 200 -18.81 -32.92 25.25
C ARG A 200 -17.72 -33.39 26.23
N GLY A 201 -17.46 -32.53 27.21
CA GLY A 201 -17.19 -32.94 28.59
C GLY A 201 -18.48 -32.89 29.41
#